data_AF-A0A2E3IP07-F1
#
_entry.id   AF-A0A2E3IP07-F1
#
_cell.length_a   1.000
_cell.length_b   1.000
_cell.length_c   1.000
_cell.angle_alpha   90.00
_cell.angle_beta   90.00
_cell.angle_gamma   90.00
#
_symmetry.space_group_name_H-M   'P 1'
#
loop_
_entity.id
_entity.type
_entity.pdbx_description
1 polymer ?
#
loop_
_entity_poly.entity_id
_entity_poly.type
_entity_poly.pdbx_seq_one_letter_code
_entity_poly.pdbx_strand_id
1 'polypeptide(L)'
;MFYWHENAIIEEWRVSYTGVNIPDGTRKAVEFAHTLGDFFAVFLHEGMTLDFFREHEGIPWAMYSRMARNSEDELFYLPARHHHLPMGFPCSGPSPSRPRRRELMAPRP
;
A
#
# COMPACT_ATOMS: atom_id res chain seq x y z
N MET A 1 6.29 9.70 19.32
CA MET A 1 4.87 10.04 19.04
C MET A 1 4.31 8.81 18.33
N PHE A 2 3.39 8.08 18.97
CA PHE A 2 2.82 6.86 18.40
C PHE A 2 1.70 7.26 17.43
N TYR A 3 1.91 7.10 16.13
CA TYR A 3 0.93 7.41 15.09
C TYR A 3 0.22 6.14 14.62
N TRP A 4 -0.36 5.39 15.56
CA TRP A 4 -1.23 4.26 15.23
C TRP A 4 -2.67 4.74 15.17
N HIS A 5 -3.28 4.69 13.99
CA HIS A 5 -4.73 4.61 13.94
C HIS A 5 -5.13 3.24 14.51
N GLU A 6 -5.50 3.20 15.79
CA GLU A 6 -5.94 1.97 16.48
C GLU A 6 -7.24 1.41 15.89
N ASN A 7 -7.96 2.24 15.13
CA ASN A 7 -9.19 1.87 14.46
C ASN A 7 -8.92 1.54 12.99
N ALA A 8 -9.29 0.32 12.60
CA ALA A 8 -9.33 -0.03 11.19
C ALA A 8 -10.48 0.72 10.49
N ILE A 9 -10.23 1.13 9.24
CA ILE A 9 -11.28 1.52 8.31
C ILE A 9 -11.87 0.22 7.77
N ILE A 10 -13.16 0.01 8.01
CA ILE A 10 -13.86 -1.20 7.56
C ILE A 10 -14.90 -0.77 6.53
N GLU A 11 -14.76 -1.28 5.32
CA GLU A 11 -15.70 -1.04 4.23
C GLU A 11 -16.24 -2.36 3.70
N GLU A 12 -17.52 -2.38 3.32
CA GLU A 12 -18.14 -3.56 2.75
C GLU A 12 -18.43 -3.36 1.26
N TRP A 13 -17.78 -4.17 0.44
CA TRP A 13 -17.86 -4.09 -1.02
C TRP A 13 -18.62 -5.29 -1.56
N ARG A 14 -19.74 -5.04 -2.26
CA ARG A 14 -20.50 -6.11 -2.94
C ARG A 14 -19.81 -6.56 -4.23
N VAL A 15 -18.99 -5.71 -4.81
CA VAL A 15 -18.30 -5.90 -6.09
C VAL A 15 -16.86 -5.46 -5.93
N SER A 16 -15.91 -6.23 -6.46
CA SER A 16 -14.49 -5.89 -6.47
C SER A 16 -14.22 -4.72 -7.40
N TYR A 17 -13.02 -4.14 -7.26
CA TYR A 17 -12.53 -3.12 -8.19
C TYR A 17 -12.40 -3.63 -9.64
N THR A 18 -12.43 -4.96 -9.86
CA THR A 18 -12.46 -5.59 -11.19
C THR A 18 -13.88 -5.90 -11.70
N GLY A 19 -14.92 -5.48 -10.98
CA GLY A 19 -16.32 -5.74 -11.36
C GLY A 19 -16.84 -7.14 -10.99
N VAL A 20 -16.08 -7.92 -10.21
CA VAL A 20 -16.46 -9.27 -9.80
C VAL A 20 -17.29 -9.22 -8.52
N ASN A 21 -18.46 -9.86 -8.49
CA ASN A 21 -19.27 -9.96 -7.28
C ASN A 21 -18.50 -10.68 -6.17
N ILE A 22 -18.43 -10.06 -4.99
CA ILE A 22 -17.73 -10.63 -3.83
C ILE A 22 -18.72 -11.46 -3.00
N PRO A 23 -18.39 -12.73 -2.68
CA PRO A 23 -19.19 -13.56 -1.77
C PRO A 23 -19.43 -12.87 -0.42
N ASP A 24 -20.59 -13.09 0.22
CA ASP A 24 -20.99 -12.44 1.48
C ASP A 24 -19.90 -12.52 2.57
N GLY A 25 -19.19 -13.65 2.65
CA GLY A 25 -18.14 -13.89 3.66
C GLY A 25 -16.85 -13.10 3.49
N THR A 26 -16.62 -12.48 2.32
CA THR A 26 -15.34 -11.82 1.97
C THR A 26 -15.51 -10.36 1.53
N ARG A 27 -16.68 -9.76 1.78
CA ARG A 27 -16.98 -8.39 1.35
C ARG A 27 -16.26 -7.30 2.14
N LYS A 28 -15.75 -7.63 3.32
CA LYS A 28 -15.14 -6.66 4.22
C LYS A 28 -13.70 -6.40 3.81
N ALA A 29 -13.43 -5.20 3.34
CA ALA A 29 -12.10 -4.63 3.29
C ALA A 29 -11.77 -4.04 4.67
N VAL A 30 -10.56 -4.32 5.15
CA VAL A 30 -10.05 -3.79 6.42
C VAL A 30 -8.75 -3.07 6.09
N GLU A 31 -8.73 -1.77 6.26
CA GLU A 31 -7.59 -0.91 5.96
C GLU A 31 -7.06 -0.26 7.23
N PHE A 32 -5.72 -0.21 7.34
CA PHE A 32 -5.03 0.49 8.41
C PHE A 32 -4.31 1.69 7.81
N ALA A 33 -4.77 2.89 8.17
CA ALA A 33 -4.16 4.12 7.70
C ALA A 33 -2.78 4.28 8.37
N HIS A 34 -1.74 4.40 7.54
CA HIS A 34 -0.37 4.69 7.97
C HIS A 34 0.13 5.93 7.24
N THR A 35 0.94 6.74 7.93
CA THR A 35 1.64 7.82 7.25
C THR A 35 2.82 7.25 6.45
N LEU A 36 3.24 7.95 5.39
CA LEU A 36 4.49 7.60 4.69
C LEU A 36 5.70 7.62 5.64
N GLY A 37 5.69 8.54 6.62
CA GLY A 37 6.73 8.62 7.64
C GLY A 37 6.84 7.34 8.47
N ASP A 38 5.70 6.78 8.91
CA ASP A 38 5.67 5.52 9.66
C ASP A 38 6.16 4.36 8.79
N PHE A 39 5.70 4.31 7.54
CA PHE A 39 6.13 3.30 6.59
C PHE A 39 7.66 3.31 6.42
N PHE A 40 8.26 4.47 6.14
CA PHE A 40 9.72 4.57 5.96
C PHE A 40 10.50 4.33 7.25
N ALA A 41 9.99 4.79 8.39
CA ALA A 41 10.65 4.58 9.68
C ALA A 41 10.81 3.09 9.99
N VAL A 42 9.80 2.27 9.70
CA VAL A 42 9.87 0.80 9.87
C VAL A 42 10.92 0.19 8.93
N PHE A 43 10.93 0.58 7.65
CA PHE A 43 11.90 0.04 6.68
C PHE A 43 13.35 0.31 7.13
N LEU A 44 13.62 1.54 7.54
CA LEU A 44 14.95 1.94 8.01
C LEU A 44 15.33 1.24 9.32
N HIS A 45 14.36 1.07 10.24
CA HIS A 45 14.57 0.32 11.48
C HIS A 45 14.95 -1.14 11.23
N GLU A 46 14.31 -1.80 10.26
CA GLU A 46 14.59 -3.18 9.86
C GLU A 46 15.87 -3.32 9.01
N GLY A 47 16.65 -2.25 8.85
CA GLY A 47 17.88 -2.26 8.06
C GLY A 47 17.64 -2.42 6.56
N MET A 48 16.41 -2.17 6.10
CA MET A 48 16.10 -2.13 4.67
C MET A 48 16.54 -0.80 4.09
N THR A 49 16.99 -0.83 2.84
CA THR A 49 17.33 0.38 2.09
C THR A 49 16.25 0.67 1.06
N LEU A 50 16.01 1.94 0.79
CA LEU A 50 15.05 2.40 -0.20
C LEU A 50 15.82 2.85 -1.44
N ASP A 51 15.72 2.11 -2.53
CA ASP A 51 16.42 2.45 -3.78
C ASP A 51 15.62 3.45 -4.61
N PHE A 52 14.30 3.27 -4.63
CA PHE A 52 13.40 4.18 -5.33
C PHE A 52 12.07 4.35 -4.58
N PHE A 53 11.52 5.55 -4.72
CA PHE A 53 10.16 5.89 -4.34
C PHE A 53 9.61 6.84 -5.41
N ARG A 54 8.44 6.50 -5.96
CA ARG A 54 7.77 7.34 -6.96
C ARG A 54 6.29 7.41 -6.63
N GLU A 55 5.76 8.61 -6.60
CA GLU A 55 4.32 8.81 -6.46
C GLU A 55 3.68 8.81 -7.85
N HIS A 56 2.49 8.23 -7.93
CA HIS A 56 1.67 8.17 -9.14
C HIS A 56 0.29 8.72 -8.84
N GLU A 57 -0.25 9.45 -9.80
CA GLU A 57 -1.60 10.01 -9.73
C GLU A 57 -2.65 9.05 -10.29
N GLY A 58 -2.23 8.17 -11.19
CA GLY A 58 -3.07 7.14 -11.80
C GLY A 58 -3.12 5.90 -10.93
N ILE A 59 -4.32 5.39 -10.67
CA ILE A 59 -4.55 4.11 -9.99
C ILE A 59 -5.45 3.20 -10.82
N PRO A 60 -5.35 1.87 -10.68
CA PRO A 60 -6.10 0.95 -11.55
C PRO A 60 -7.59 0.83 -11.23
N TRP A 61 -8.11 1.58 -10.25
CA TRP A 61 -9.54 1.62 -9.92
C TRP A 61 -10.00 3.04 -9.54
N ALA A 62 -11.30 3.31 -9.70
CA ALA A 62 -11.90 4.59 -9.35
C ALA A 62 -12.11 4.71 -7.83
N MET A 63 -11.04 5.01 -7.08
CA MET A 63 -11.12 5.23 -5.63
C MET A 63 -12.09 6.35 -5.26
N TYR A 64 -12.14 7.43 -6.05
CA TYR A 64 -13.11 8.51 -5.88
C TYR A 64 -14.11 8.54 -7.02
N SER A 65 -15.37 8.86 -6.69
CA SER A 65 -16.48 8.96 -7.65
C SER A 65 -16.26 9.96 -8.78
N ARG A 66 -15.34 10.91 -8.60
CA ARG A 66 -15.00 11.94 -9.59
C ARG A 66 -13.84 11.55 -10.50
N MET A 67 -13.22 10.39 -10.31
CA MET A 67 -12.10 9.97 -11.15
C MET A 67 -12.59 9.57 -12.53
N ALA A 68 -11.81 9.93 -13.55
CA ALA A 68 -12.06 9.58 -14.93
C ALA A 68 -11.04 8.52 -15.38
N ARG A 69 -11.52 7.53 -16.14
CA ARG A 69 -10.64 6.55 -16.78
C ARG A 69 -9.94 7.17 -17.98
N ASN A 70 -8.62 7.10 -18.01
CA ASN A 70 -7.82 7.45 -19.17
C ASN A 70 -7.78 6.27 -20.14
N SER A 71 -8.06 6.52 -21.42
CA SER A 71 -8.10 5.48 -22.46
C SER A 71 -6.71 5.06 -22.96
N GLU A 72 -5.65 5.79 -22.62
CA GLU A 72 -4.30 5.49 -23.11
C GLU A 72 -3.58 4.43 -22.27
N ASP A 73 -3.75 4.49 -20.94
CA ASP A 73 -3.11 3.61 -19.97
C ASP A 73 -4.09 2.78 -19.13
N GLU A 74 -5.40 2.97 -19.38
CA GLU A 74 -6.51 2.33 -18.69
C GLU A 74 -6.59 2.62 -17.17
N LEU A 75 -5.82 3.60 -16.67
CA LEU A 75 -5.80 4.03 -15.27
C LEU A 75 -6.85 5.12 -14.99
N PHE A 76 -7.17 5.30 -13.72
CA PHE A 76 -8.10 6.32 -13.24
C PHE A 76 -7.35 7.50 -12.64
N TYR A 77 -7.72 8.71 -13.07
CA TYR A 77 -7.11 9.98 -12.65
C TYR A 77 -8.17 10.94 -12.13
N LEU A 78 -7.77 11.88 -11.27
CA LEU A 78 -8.60 13.05 -11.01
C LEU A 78 -8.69 13.94 -12.25
N PRO A 79 -9.85 14.57 -12.52
CA PRO A 79 -10.00 15.47 -13.67
C PRO A 79 -9.00 16.61 -13.63
N ALA A 80 -8.60 17.08 -14.83
CA ALA A 80 -7.73 18.24 -14.96
C ALA A 80 -8.26 19.44 -14.14
N ARG A 81 -7.35 20.20 -13.52
CA ARG A 81 -7.61 21.34 -12.61
C ARG A 81 -7.99 20.97 -11.16
N HIS A 82 -7.85 19.71 -10.77
CA HIS A 82 -7.81 19.34 -9.34
C HIS A 82 -6.37 19.35 -8.83
N HIS A 83 -6.20 19.47 -7.50
CA HIS A 83 -4.88 19.35 -6.89
C HIS A 83 -4.29 17.97 -7.18
N HIS A 84 -3.00 17.95 -7.52
CA HIS A 84 -2.24 16.72 -7.65
C HIS A 84 -2.25 16.01 -6.29
N LEU A 85 -2.84 14.82 -6.26
CA LEU A 85 -2.92 13.96 -5.10
C LEU A 85 -2.16 12.68 -5.44
N PRO A 86 -1.09 12.33 -4.71
CA PRO A 86 -0.42 11.06 -4.90
C PRO A 86 -1.38 9.94 -4.47
N MET A 87 -1.77 9.11 -5.43
CA MET A 87 -2.81 8.07 -5.28
C MET A 87 -2.21 6.68 -5.05
N GLY A 88 -0.95 6.47 -5.42
CA GLY A 88 -0.22 5.25 -5.18
C GLY A 88 1.28 5.44 -5.31
N PHE A 89 2.05 4.50 -4.78
CA PHE A 89 3.51 4.50 -4.91
C PHE A 89 4.02 3.06 -5.02
N PRO A 90 4.83 2.73 -6.03
CA PRO A 90 5.75 1.63 -5.96
C PRO A 90 7.00 2.06 -5.20
N CYS A 91 7.58 1.10 -4.48
CA CYS A 91 8.91 1.23 -3.89
C CYS A 91 9.64 -0.11 -4.04
N SER A 92 10.96 -0.06 -4.18
CA SER A 92 11.80 -1.24 -3.98
C SER A 92 12.98 -0.92 -3.09
N GLY A 93 13.51 -1.99 -2.53
CA GLY A 93 14.79 -2.02 -1.85
C GLY A 93 15.46 -3.36 -2.08
N PRO A 94 16.78 -3.45 -1.91
CA PRO A 94 17.44 -4.72 -1.88
C PRO A 94 16.96 -5.47 -0.63
N SER A 95 16.67 -6.76 -0.80
CA SER A 95 16.33 -7.62 0.34
C SER A 95 17.53 -7.62 1.30
N PRO A 96 17.34 -7.34 2.60
CA PRO A 96 18.44 -7.41 3.55
C PRO A 96 19.05 -8.81 3.45
N SER A 97 20.37 -8.87 3.28
CA SER A 97 21.07 -10.14 3.17
C SER A 97 20.71 -10.98 4.41
N ARG A 98 19.89 -12.02 4.24
CA ARG A 98 19.51 -12.91 5.34
C ARG A 98 20.80 -13.33 6.04
N PRO A 99 20.96 -13.09 7.35
CA PRO A 99 22.06 -13.72 8.06
C PRO A 99 21.94 -15.23 7.83
N ARG A 100 23.03 -15.87 7.38
CA ARG A 100 23.03 -17.31 7.12
C ARG A 100 22.53 -18.00 8.38
N ARG A 101 21.56 -18.89 8.21
CA ARG A 101 20.90 -19.71 9.24
C ARG A 101 21.88 -20.72 9.90
N ARG A 102 23.06 -20.27 10.36
CA ARG A 102 24.13 -21.11 10.93
C ARG A 102 24.48 -20.81 12.39
N GLU A 103 23.90 -19.79 13.02
CA GLU A 103 24.29 -19.42 14.40
C GLU A 103 23.22 -19.69 15.48
N LEU A 104 22.07 -20.27 15.13
CA LEU A 104 21.01 -20.61 16.12
C LEU A 104 21.09 -22.05 16.68
N MET A 105 22.20 -22.75 16.47
CA MET A 105 22.45 -24.07 17.08
C MET A 105 23.83 -24.11 17.76
N ALA A 106 24.04 -23.23 18.74
CA ALA A 106 25.01 -23.50 19.80
C ALA A 106 24.21 -24.03 21.01
N PRO A 107 24.43 -25.27 21.48
CA PRO A 107 23.83 -25.71 22.73
C PRO A 107 24.35 -24.81 23.86
N ARG A 108 23.42 -24.24 24.64
CA ARG A 108 23.79 -23.53 25.88
C ARG A 108 24.40 -24.56 26.85
N PRO A 109 25.44 -24.18 27.62
CA PRO A 109 26.07 -25.03 28.62
C PRO A 109 25.12 -25.42 29.76
#